data_AF-I0AFW7-F1
#
_entry.id   AF-I0AFW7-F1
#
_cell.length_a   1.000
_cell.length_b   1.000
_cell.length_c   1.000
_cell.angle_alpha   90.00
_cell.angle_beta   90.00
_cell.angle_gamma   90.00
#
_symmetry.space_group_name_H-M   'P 1'
#
loop_
_entity.id
_entity.type
_entity.pdbx_description
1 polymer ?
#
loop_
_entity_poly.entity_id
_entity_poly.type
_entity_poly.pdbx_seq_one_letter_code
_entity_poly.pdbx_strand_id
1 'polypeptide(L)'
;MFRTEKENIINIKADALVNSVNLVGVMGKGVALAVKEAFPENYKLYKKACEEKRIDIGKIFVTETGRLFPRYIINFPTKKHWRNPSEYSWIEAGLVSLKEWLKTSGIKSLAIPPLGSGSGKLDWNRVKQMIISELKEFSNRIDIILIEPDFGFENAETLKVQKNNLTPARAMLLYLLNKYRVLGYEINLLVVQKIAYFLQRVGEPLKLNFQKGFYGPYAYNLIPVLKALKPKYLSFTSLDDSKPSTIIRLNQNVMDEVESYVNTNLTSLQKENLEKTISLIQDFETPFGLELLATIDFIFIQEKFKSNSDWILSEISKWTNRKANLFKSYHIQVAKERLLKSLSYN
;
A
#
# COMPACT_ATOMS: atom_id res chain seq x y z
N MET A 1 26.09 -14.79 -17.86
CA MET A 1 26.47 -13.36 -17.86
C MET A 1 25.79 -12.73 -16.65
N PHE A 2 26.28 -11.63 -16.09
CA PHE A 2 25.47 -10.86 -15.12
C PHE A 2 24.80 -9.72 -15.84
N ARG A 3 23.48 -9.58 -15.65
CA ARG A 3 22.75 -8.39 -16.06
C ARG A 3 21.81 -7.96 -14.95
N THR A 4 21.44 -6.70 -15.00
CA THR A 4 20.59 -6.06 -14.00
C THR A 4 19.24 -5.74 -14.63
N GLU A 5 18.17 -6.02 -13.92
CA GLU A 5 16.79 -5.69 -14.33
C GLU A 5 16.08 -4.93 -13.22
N LYS A 6 15.10 -4.09 -13.59
CA LYS A 6 14.26 -3.35 -12.64
C LYS A 6 12.81 -3.85 -12.61
N GLU A 7 12.55 -5.00 -13.24
CA GLU A 7 11.23 -5.62 -13.24
C GLU A 7 11.04 -6.52 -12.01
N ASN A 8 9.79 -6.79 -11.66
CA ASN A 8 9.52 -7.81 -10.64
C ASN A 8 9.99 -9.18 -11.13
N ILE A 9 10.70 -9.88 -10.24
CA ILE A 9 11.23 -11.22 -10.48
C ILE A 9 10.22 -12.22 -11.05
N ILE A 10 8.93 -12.11 -10.73
CA ILE A 10 7.90 -13.03 -11.25
C ILE A 10 7.66 -12.88 -12.76
N ASN A 11 8.00 -11.73 -13.34
CA ASN A 11 7.87 -11.45 -14.77
C ASN A 11 9.13 -11.85 -15.56
N ILE A 12 10.22 -12.15 -14.85
CA ILE A 12 11.48 -12.50 -15.48
C ILE A 12 11.38 -13.91 -16.06
N LYS A 13 11.61 -14.01 -17.37
CA LYS A 13 11.69 -15.30 -18.05
C LYS A 13 13.05 -15.95 -17.78
N ALA A 14 13.14 -16.70 -16.69
CA ALA A 14 14.30 -17.48 -16.29
C ALA A 14 13.91 -18.92 -15.89
N ASP A 15 14.84 -19.86 -15.96
CA ASP A 15 14.62 -21.26 -15.56
C ASP A 15 14.37 -21.40 -14.07
N ALA A 16 15.00 -20.56 -13.25
CA ALA A 16 14.83 -20.53 -11.81
C ALA A 16 14.66 -19.11 -11.28
N LEU A 17 13.74 -18.93 -10.33
CA LEU A 17 13.58 -17.68 -9.58
C LEU A 17 13.95 -17.89 -8.12
N VAL A 18 14.75 -16.99 -7.56
CA VAL A 18 15.04 -16.98 -6.13
C VAL A 18 13.96 -16.21 -5.37
N ASN A 19 13.46 -16.80 -4.29
CA ASN A 19 12.46 -16.21 -3.40
C ASN A 19 13.06 -15.97 -2.02
N SER A 20 13.11 -14.73 -1.54
CA SER A 20 13.61 -14.42 -0.20
C SER A 20 12.57 -14.75 0.88
N VAL A 21 12.82 -15.76 1.72
CA VAL A 21 11.85 -16.26 2.71
C VAL A 21 12.33 -16.14 4.16
N ASN A 22 11.45 -16.47 5.10
CA ASN A 22 11.80 -16.65 6.52
C ASN A 22 11.67 -18.14 6.93
N LEU A 23 11.85 -18.45 8.21
CA LEU A 23 11.72 -19.83 8.72
C LEU A 23 10.38 -20.10 9.42
N VAL A 24 9.51 -19.10 9.53
CA VAL A 24 8.22 -19.22 10.23
C VAL A 24 7.03 -19.38 9.28
N GLY A 25 7.27 -19.70 8.01
CA GLY A 25 6.21 -20.06 7.06
C GLY A 25 5.35 -18.89 6.56
N VAL A 26 5.76 -17.63 6.75
CA VAL A 26 4.97 -16.46 6.35
C VAL A 26 5.52 -15.82 5.08
N MET A 27 4.69 -15.64 4.05
CA MET A 27 5.01 -14.84 2.86
C MET A 27 4.01 -13.69 2.72
N GLY A 28 4.25 -12.59 3.46
CA GLY A 28 3.26 -11.52 3.64
C GLY A 28 3.58 -10.17 2.99
N LYS A 29 4.78 -9.99 2.42
CA LYS A 29 5.18 -8.74 1.74
C LYS A 29 6.33 -8.96 0.75
N GLY A 30 6.56 -7.97 -0.11
CA GLY A 30 7.68 -7.92 -1.04
C GLY A 30 7.73 -9.13 -1.98
N VAL A 31 8.95 -9.57 -2.32
CA VAL A 31 9.18 -10.70 -3.24
C VAL A 31 8.49 -11.99 -2.77
N ALA A 32 8.48 -12.26 -1.47
CA ALA A 32 7.83 -13.45 -0.92
C ALA A 32 6.32 -13.48 -1.22
N LEU A 33 5.64 -12.34 -1.07
CA LEU A 33 4.21 -12.25 -1.38
C LEU A 33 3.96 -12.43 -2.89
N ALA A 34 4.75 -11.76 -3.73
CA ALA A 34 4.63 -11.87 -5.18
C ALA A 34 4.80 -13.33 -5.66
N VAL A 35 5.78 -14.05 -5.12
CA VAL A 35 6.00 -15.47 -5.42
C VAL A 35 4.86 -16.35 -4.87
N LYS A 36 4.33 -16.08 -3.67
CA LYS A 36 3.18 -16.79 -3.12
C LYS A 36 1.93 -16.68 -4.01
N GLU A 37 1.66 -15.48 -4.51
CA GLU A 37 0.49 -15.23 -5.38
C GLU A 37 0.67 -15.87 -6.76
N ALA A 38 1.87 -15.82 -7.34
CA ALA A 38 2.15 -16.39 -8.65
C ALA A 38 2.30 -17.93 -8.64
N PHE A 39 2.76 -18.50 -7.52
CA PHE A 39 3.10 -19.91 -7.34
C PHE A 39 2.52 -20.45 -6.01
N PRO A 40 1.18 -20.61 -5.91
CA PRO A 40 0.53 -21.03 -4.67
C PRO A 40 0.96 -22.43 -4.19
N GLU A 41 1.28 -23.35 -5.11
CA GLU A 41 1.78 -24.68 -4.76
C GLU A 41 3.18 -24.63 -4.12
N ASN A 42 4.08 -23.78 -4.62
CA ASN A 42 5.36 -23.51 -3.95
C ASN A 42 5.14 -23.05 -2.50
N TYR A 43 4.19 -22.14 -2.28
CA TYR A 43 3.88 -21.67 -0.92
C TYR A 43 3.39 -22.78 -0.01
N LYS A 44 2.51 -23.68 -0.49
CA LYS A 44 2.05 -24.84 0.29
C LYS A 44 3.22 -25.74 0.69
N LEU A 45 4.10 -26.07 -0.26
CA LEU A 45 5.28 -26.91 -0.02
C LEU A 45 6.27 -26.25 0.95
N TYR A 46 6.55 -24.96 0.77
CA TYR A 46 7.41 -24.18 1.65
C TYR A 46 6.84 -24.10 3.07
N LYS A 47 5.54 -23.84 3.22
CA LYS A 47 4.90 -23.72 4.54
C LYS A 47 4.99 -25.05 5.30
N LYS A 48 4.67 -26.17 4.63
CA LYS A 48 4.83 -27.51 5.19
C LYS A 48 6.29 -27.79 5.59
N ALA A 49 7.24 -27.38 4.77
CA ALA A 49 8.66 -27.54 5.07
C ALA A 49 9.14 -26.69 6.26
N CYS A 50 8.54 -25.52 6.50
CA CYS A 50 8.78 -24.73 7.72
C CYS A 50 8.18 -25.41 8.97
N GLU A 51 6.94 -25.90 8.87
CA GLU A 51 6.25 -26.61 9.95
C GLU A 51 7.03 -27.88 10.37
N GLU A 52 7.61 -28.59 9.40
CA GLU A 52 8.45 -29.77 9.61
C GLU A 52 9.93 -29.44 9.90
N LYS A 53 10.29 -28.16 10.05
CA LYS A 53 11.67 -27.68 10.31
C LYS A 53 12.72 -28.20 9.32
N ARG A 54 12.32 -28.42 8.06
CA ARG A 54 13.22 -28.90 6.99
C ARG A 54 14.04 -27.79 6.35
N ILE A 55 13.69 -26.53 6.61
CA ILE A 55 14.36 -25.32 6.14
C ILE A 55 15.08 -24.64 7.30
N ASP A 56 16.29 -24.15 7.06
CA ASP A 56 17.08 -23.37 8.02
C ASP A 56 17.96 -22.33 7.29
N ILE A 57 18.56 -21.40 8.03
CA ILE A 57 19.55 -20.47 7.47
C ILE A 57 20.68 -21.25 6.79
N GLY A 58 21.06 -20.80 5.60
CA GLY A 58 22.05 -21.48 4.79
C GLY A 58 21.53 -22.73 4.08
N LYS A 59 20.25 -23.10 4.21
CA LYS A 59 19.67 -24.25 3.51
C LYS A 59 18.55 -23.79 2.58
N ILE A 60 18.86 -23.70 1.29
CA ILE A 60 17.85 -23.37 0.27
C ILE A 60 16.82 -24.49 0.12
N PHE A 61 15.58 -24.13 -0.17
CA PHE A 61 14.49 -25.08 -0.41
C PHE A 61 13.91 -24.89 -1.80
N VAL A 62 14.16 -25.86 -2.67
CA VAL A 62 13.80 -25.79 -4.09
C VAL A 62 12.51 -26.55 -4.34
N THR A 63 11.61 -25.96 -5.12
CA THR A 63 10.38 -26.61 -5.60
C THR A 63 10.29 -26.52 -7.12
N GLU A 64 9.73 -27.54 -7.75
CA GLU A 64 9.39 -27.50 -9.16
C GLU A 64 8.00 -26.91 -9.39
N THR A 65 7.84 -26.17 -10.49
CA THR A 65 6.55 -25.54 -10.83
C THR A 65 5.72 -26.35 -11.83
N GLY A 66 6.34 -27.33 -12.49
CA GLY A 66 5.76 -28.02 -13.65
C GLY A 66 5.59 -27.15 -14.91
N ARG A 67 6.17 -25.94 -14.94
CA ARG A 67 6.11 -25.00 -16.08
C ARG A 67 7.39 -25.03 -16.89
N LEU A 68 7.29 -24.60 -18.15
CA LEU A 68 8.48 -24.37 -18.99
C LEU A 68 9.37 -23.26 -18.41
N PHE A 69 8.76 -22.17 -17.92
CA PHE A 69 9.45 -21.10 -17.18
C PHE A 69 8.55 -20.51 -16.08
N PRO A 70 9.10 -20.19 -14.89
CA PRO A 70 10.32 -20.81 -14.35
C PRO A 70 10.04 -22.28 -14.05
N ARG A 71 11.04 -23.15 -14.22
CA ARG A 71 10.97 -24.57 -13.82
C ARG A 71 11.10 -24.71 -12.31
N TYR A 72 11.93 -23.88 -11.69
CA TYR A 72 12.27 -23.95 -10.27
C TYR A 72 11.95 -22.65 -9.54
N ILE A 73 11.47 -22.77 -8.30
CA ILE A 73 11.48 -21.69 -7.31
C ILE A 73 12.45 -22.09 -6.20
N ILE A 74 13.41 -21.21 -5.92
CA ILE A 74 14.44 -21.42 -4.90
C ILE A 74 14.09 -20.56 -3.69
N ASN A 75 13.48 -21.14 -2.67
CA ASN A 75 13.19 -20.43 -1.43
C ASN A 75 14.49 -20.30 -0.63
N PHE A 76 15.00 -19.07 -0.57
CA PHE A 76 16.27 -18.69 0.04
C PHE A 76 16.00 -18.03 1.40
N PRO A 77 16.33 -18.70 2.52
CA PRO A 77 16.11 -18.14 3.84
C PRO A 77 17.02 -16.93 4.08
N THR A 78 16.40 -15.77 4.20
CA THR A 78 17.08 -14.49 4.52
C THR A 78 16.73 -13.99 5.91
N LYS A 79 15.83 -14.69 6.63
CA LYS A 79 15.39 -14.31 7.96
C LYS A 79 15.01 -15.53 8.78
N LYS A 80 15.26 -15.50 10.09
CA LYS A 80 14.63 -16.45 11.02
C LYS A 80 13.14 -16.13 11.20
N HIS A 81 12.84 -14.92 11.70
CA HIS A 81 11.48 -14.43 11.88
C HIS A 81 11.22 -13.19 11.00
N TRP A 82 10.02 -13.05 10.43
CA TRP A 82 9.71 -11.98 9.48
C TRP A 82 9.82 -10.55 10.06
N ARG A 83 9.59 -10.40 11.38
CA ARG A 83 9.68 -9.14 12.14
C ARG A 83 11.12 -8.61 12.28
N ASN A 84 12.12 -9.48 12.27
CA ASN A 84 13.51 -9.11 12.57
C ASN A 84 14.25 -8.73 11.29
N PRO A 85 15.34 -7.93 11.35
CA PRO A 85 16.21 -7.66 10.20
C PRO A 85 16.90 -8.94 9.68
N SER A 86 17.55 -8.83 8.52
CA SER A 86 18.41 -9.88 7.95
C SER A 86 19.85 -9.68 8.44
N GLU A 87 20.70 -10.69 8.29
CA GLU A 87 22.13 -10.61 8.57
C GLU A 87 22.95 -11.00 7.33
N TYR A 88 24.13 -10.41 7.15
CA TYR A 88 25.02 -10.74 6.03
C TYR A 88 25.48 -12.19 6.05
N SER A 89 25.75 -12.74 7.24
CA SER A 89 26.13 -14.15 7.43
C SER A 89 25.07 -15.13 6.90
N TRP A 90 23.79 -14.76 6.97
CA TRP A 90 22.70 -15.60 6.45
C TRP A 90 22.67 -15.59 4.92
N ILE A 91 22.99 -14.45 4.31
CA ILE A 91 23.11 -14.33 2.85
C ILE A 91 24.31 -15.15 2.36
N GLU A 92 25.46 -15.02 3.00
CA GLU A 92 26.66 -15.80 2.68
C GLU A 92 26.39 -17.31 2.73
N ALA A 93 25.86 -17.80 3.86
CA ALA A 93 25.53 -19.22 4.01
C ALA A 93 24.53 -19.71 2.95
N GLY A 94 23.52 -18.90 2.61
CA GLY A 94 22.55 -19.26 1.58
C GLY A 94 23.16 -19.27 0.17
N LEU A 95 24.10 -18.37 -0.12
CA LEU A 95 24.79 -18.31 -1.42
C LEU A 95 25.70 -19.53 -1.64
N VAL A 96 26.35 -20.03 -0.59
CA VAL A 96 27.09 -21.30 -0.64
C VAL A 96 26.18 -22.45 -1.05
N SER A 97 25.01 -22.58 -0.43
CA SER A 97 24.05 -23.63 -0.80
C SER A 97 23.44 -23.44 -2.18
N LEU A 98 23.20 -22.20 -2.60
CA LEU A 98 22.77 -21.89 -3.97
C LEU A 98 23.82 -22.32 -5.00
N LYS A 99 25.09 -22.01 -4.75
CA LYS A 99 26.22 -22.42 -5.59
C LYS A 99 26.30 -23.94 -5.75
N GLU A 100 26.20 -24.68 -4.65
CA GLU A 100 26.22 -26.15 -4.72
C GLU A 100 25.06 -26.70 -5.57
N TRP A 101 23.85 -26.15 -5.41
CA TRP A 101 22.71 -26.55 -6.23
C TRP A 101 22.89 -26.19 -7.72
N LEU A 102 23.52 -25.05 -8.02
CA LEU A 102 23.78 -24.63 -9.41
C LEU A 102 24.77 -25.54 -10.15
N LYS A 103 25.64 -26.27 -9.44
CA LYS A 103 26.55 -27.25 -10.08
C LYS A 103 25.78 -28.35 -10.80
N THR A 104 24.70 -28.85 -10.21
CA THR A 104 23.96 -30.02 -10.73
C THR A 104 22.60 -29.69 -11.34
N SER A 105 22.06 -28.48 -11.12
CA SER A 105 20.71 -28.10 -11.56
C SER A 105 20.44 -28.13 -13.07
N GLY A 106 21.47 -27.93 -13.91
CA GLY A 106 21.33 -27.89 -15.37
C GLY A 106 20.58 -26.68 -15.94
N ILE A 107 20.24 -25.67 -15.13
CA ILE A 107 19.56 -24.45 -15.60
C ILE A 107 20.47 -23.58 -16.46
N LYS A 108 19.88 -22.75 -17.32
CA LYS A 108 20.55 -21.78 -18.18
C LYS A 108 20.31 -20.34 -17.75
N SER A 109 19.34 -20.08 -16.88
CA SER A 109 19.01 -18.72 -16.41
C SER A 109 18.48 -18.71 -14.97
N LEU A 110 18.94 -17.73 -14.19
CA LEU A 110 18.61 -17.57 -12.77
C LEU A 110 18.33 -16.11 -12.45
N ALA A 111 17.14 -15.81 -11.92
CA ALA A 111 16.82 -14.47 -11.42
C ALA A 111 16.97 -14.40 -9.89
N ILE A 112 17.66 -13.37 -9.40
CA ILE A 112 17.95 -13.17 -7.97
C ILE A 112 17.46 -11.79 -7.52
N PRO A 113 16.57 -11.71 -6.50
CA PRO A 113 16.08 -10.44 -5.99
C PRO A 113 17.09 -9.79 -5.03
N PRO A 114 16.81 -8.56 -4.53
CA PRO A 114 17.63 -7.90 -3.51
C PRO A 114 17.62 -8.63 -2.16
N LEU A 115 18.44 -9.67 -2.02
CA LEU A 115 18.45 -10.55 -0.84
C LEU A 115 18.69 -9.75 0.45
N GLY A 116 17.71 -9.78 1.35
CA GLY A 116 17.78 -9.05 2.62
C GLY A 116 17.82 -7.51 2.52
N SER A 117 17.80 -6.91 1.33
CA SER A 117 18.13 -5.48 1.12
C SER A 117 16.92 -4.52 1.12
N GLY A 118 15.72 -5.02 1.46
CA GLY A 118 14.52 -4.21 1.73
C GLY A 118 14.08 -4.33 3.19
N SER A 119 13.08 -5.17 3.44
CA SER A 119 12.63 -5.45 4.83
C SER A 119 13.71 -6.02 5.74
N GLY A 120 14.81 -6.54 5.20
CA GLY A 120 15.96 -7.03 5.97
C GLY A 120 16.99 -5.95 6.31
N LYS A 121 16.90 -4.75 5.72
CA LYS A 121 17.76 -3.57 5.96
C LYS A 121 19.25 -3.76 5.63
N LEU A 122 19.62 -4.76 4.83
CA LEU A 122 20.99 -4.89 4.33
C LEU A 122 21.26 -3.87 3.22
N ASP A 123 22.52 -3.45 3.09
CA ASP A 123 22.96 -2.63 1.96
C ASP A 123 23.04 -3.50 0.70
N TRP A 124 22.22 -3.15 -0.29
CA TRP A 124 22.19 -3.86 -1.56
C TRP A 124 23.53 -3.87 -2.28
N ASN A 125 24.27 -2.76 -2.28
CA ASN A 125 25.54 -2.72 -3.00
C ASN A 125 26.50 -3.78 -2.46
N ARG A 126 26.52 -3.96 -1.13
CA ARG A 126 27.28 -5.03 -0.49
C ARG A 126 26.75 -6.42 -0.84
N VAL A 127 25.44 -6.64 -0.74
CA VAL A 127 24.82 -7.94 -1.07
C VAL A 127 25.05 -8.32 -2.54
N LYS A 128 24.94 -7.36 -3.45
CA LYS A 128 25.20 -7.53 -4.88
C LYS A 128 26.64 -8.01 -5.12
N GLN A 129 27.62 -7.40 -4.44
CA GLN A 129 29.01 -7.86 -4.53
C GLN A 129 29.19 -9.29 -3.99
N MET A 130 28.49 -9.65 -2.91
CA MET A 130 28.51 -11.03 -2.39
C MET A 130 27.96 -12.02 -3.43
N ILE A 131 26.83 -11.70 -4.07
CA ILE A 131 26.22 -12.53 -5.11
C ILE A 131 27.18 -12.69 -6.30
N ILE A 132 27.74 -11.58 -6.80
CA ILE A 132 28.66 -11.59 -7.94
C ILE A 132 29.90 -12.42 -7.61
N SER A 133 30.51 -12.20 -6.43
CA SER A 133 31.70 -12.92 -6.01
C SER A 133 31.48 -14.43 -5.94
N GLU A 134 30.36 -14.86 -5.34
CA GLU A 134 30.09 -16.28 -5.10
C GLU A 134 29.67 -17.01 -6.38
N LEU A 135 28.93 -16.34 -7.27
CA LEU A 135 28.34 -16.97 -8.45
C LEU A 135 29.09 -16.68 -9.76
N LYS A 136 30.22 -15.95 -9.73
CA LYS A 136 30.96 -15.56 -10.94
C LYS A 136 31.35 -16.73 -11.84
N GLU A 137 31.69 -17.88 -11.27
CA GLU A 137 32.11 -19.06 -12.04
C GLU A 137 31.01 -19.64 -12.93
N PHE A 138 29.74 -19.35 -12.63
CA PHE A 138 28.60 -19.80 -13.43
C PHE A 138 28.22 -18.80 -14.53
N SER A 139 28.76 -17.58 -14.48
CA SER A 139 28.36 -16.51 -15.39
C SER A 139 28.79 -16.74 -16.85
N ASN A 140 29.57 -17.77 -17.16
CA ASN A 140 29.85 -18.19 -18.54
C ASN A 140 28.74 -19.08 -19.13
N ARG A 141 27.95 -19.77 -18.29
CA ARG A 141 26.97 -20.79 -18.72
C ARG A 141 25.53 -20.53 -18.26
N ILE A 142 25.35 -19.67 -17.26
CA ILE A 142 24.05 -19.26 -16.71
C ILE A 142 23.89 -17.75 -16.90
N ASP A 143 22.76 -17.32 -17.45
CA ASP A 143 22.32 -15.93 -17.43
C ASP A 143 21.81 -15.58 -16.02
N ILE A 144 22.62 -14.85 -15.25
CA ILE A 144 22.29 -14.45 -13.88
C ILE A 144 21.74 -13.03 -13.92
N ILE A 145 20.46 -12.93 -13.58
CA ILE A 145 19.67 -11.71 -13.68
C ILE A 145 19.49 -11.17 -12.26
N LEU A 146 20.18 -10.08 -11.94
CA LEU A 146 20.05 -9.43 -10.65
C LEU A 146 18.94 -8.40 -10.74
N ILE A 147 17.91 -8.57 -9.91
CA ILE A 147 16.88 -7.54 -9.80
C ILE A 147 17.43 -6.44 -8.92
N GLU A 148 17.59 -5.25 -9.49
CA GLU A 148 17.96 -4.08 -8.73
C GLU A 148 16.81 -3.71 -7.80
N PRO A 149 17.07 -3.43 -6.52
CA PRO A 149 16.09 -2.72 -5.74
C PRO A 149 15.90 -1.36 -6.41
N ASP A 150 14.67 -0.91 -6.48
CA ASP A 150 14.35 0.41 -7.02
C ASP A 150 14.96 1.49 -6.09
N PHE A 151 16.25 1.81 -6.29
CA PHE A 151 16.91 2.98 -5.71
C PHE A 151 16.31 4.22 -6.37
N GLY A 152 15.14 4.61 -5.86
CA GLY A 152 14.32 5.68 -6.42
C GLY A 152 12.82 5.44 -6.30
N PHE A 153 12.38 4.21 -6.02
CA PHE A 153 10.96 3.87 -5.85
C PHE A 153 10.83 2.71 -4.86
N GLU A 154 10.91 2.97 -3.56
CA GLU A 154 10.28 2.05 -2.62
C GLU A 154 8.80 1.95 -3.00
N ASN A 155 8.38 0.77 -3.47
CA ASN A 155 7.03 0.24 -3.73
C ASN A 155 6.75 -0.21 -5.18
N ALA A 156 7.39 -1.29 -5.62
CA ALA A 156 6.86 -2.13 -6.69
C ALA A 156 6.00 -3.28 -6.10
N GLU A 157 4.83 -2.95 -5.56
CA GLU A 157 3.71 -3.89 -5.59
C GLU A 157 3.32 -4.03 -7.07
N THR A 158 3.78 -5.10 -7.73
CA THR A 158 3.27 -5.44 -9.06
C THR A 158 1.85 -5.94 -8.95
N LEU A 159 0.92 -4.99 -9.02
CA LEU A 159 -0.34 -5.26 -9.66
C LEU A 159 -0.04 -5.44 -11.14
N LYS A 160 -0.56 -6.54 -11.69
CA LYS A 160 -0.83 -6.71 -13.12
C LYS A 160 -1.18 -5.35 -13.71
N VAL A 161 -0.67 -5.03 -14.90
CA VAL A 161 -1.25 -4.01 -15.77
C VAL A 161 -2.64 -4.51 -16.19
N GLN A 162 -3.58 -4.54 -15.25
CA GLN A 162 -4.93 -4.12 -15.56
C GLN A 162 -4.78 -2.63 -15.78
N LYS A 163 -5.17 -2.15 -16.96
CA LYS A 163 -5.45 -0.74 -17.20
C LYS A 163 -6.14 -0.17 -15.94
N ASN A 164 -5.37 0.53 -15.10
CA ASN A 164 -5.87 1.17 -13.89
C ASN A 164 -6.54 2.46 -14.35
N ASN A 165 -7.60 2.31 -15.14
CA ASN A 165 -8.33 3.41 -15.71
C ASN A 165 -8.97 4.17 -14.54
N LEU A 166 -8.98 5.50 -14.67
CA LEU A 166 -9.81 6.34 -13.83
C LEU A 166 -11.27 5.87 -13.96
N THR A 167 -11.86 5.58 -12.81
CA THR A 167 -13.32 5.51 -12.67
C THR A 167 -13.79 6.88 -12.17
N PRO A 168 -15.09 7.23 -12.33
CA PRO A 168 -15.61 8.50 -11.83
C PRO A 168 -15.27 8.74 -10.35
N ALA A 169 -15.53 7.76 -9.48
CA ALA A 169 -15.21 7.83 -8.05
C ALA A 169 -13.71 8.09 -7.76
N ARG A 170 -12.81 7.42 -8.50
CA ARG A 170 -11.36 7.59 -8.34
C ARG A 170 -10.91 8.97 -8.82
N ALA A 171 -11.40 9.42 -9.97
CA ALA A 171 -11.10 10.73 -10.52
C ALA A 171 -11.58 11.85 -9.60
N MET A 172 -12.81 11.74 -9.07
CA MET A 172 -13.38 12.72 -8.15
C MET A 172 -12.56 12.82 -6.85
N LEU A 173 -12.19 11.68 -6.25
CA LEU A 173 -11.34 11.69 -5.05
C LEU A 173 -9.98 12.36 -5.34
N LEU A 174 -9.29 11.96 -6.41
CA LEU A 174 -8.00 12.53 -6.79
C LEU A 174 -8.10 14.04 -7.09
N TYR A 175 -9.17 14.46 -7.76
CA TYR A 175 -9.44 15.87 -8.06
C TYR A 175 -9.61 16.69 -6.79
N LEU A 176 -10.44 16.25 -5.85
CA LEU A 176 -10.64 16.93 -4.56
C LEU A 176 -9.34 17.00 -3.76
N LEU A 177 -8.56 15.92 -3.74
CA LEU A 177 -7.25 15.93 -3.10
C LEU A 177 -6.29 16.91 -3.78
N ASN A 178 -6.30 17.02 -5.11
CA ASN A 178 -5.46 17.98 -5.81
C ASN A 178 -5.89 19.43 -5.49
N LYS A 179 -7.19 19.72 -5.47
CA LYS A 179 -7.70 21.05 -5.05
C LYS A 179 -7.30 21.38 -3.61
N TYR A 180 -7.44 20.43 -2.70
CA TYR A 180 -7.02 20.57 -1.31
C TYR A 180 -5.51 20.87 -1.19
N ARG A 181 -4.67 20.18 -1.96
CA ARG A 181 -3.21 20.43 -2.01
C ARG A 181 -2.88 21.82 -2.56
N VAL A 182 -3.58 22.29 -3.59
CA VAL A 182 -3.34 23.61 -4.21
C VAL A 182 -3.57 24.75 -3.22
N LEU A 183 -4.44 24.56 -2.23
CA LEU A 183 -4.63 25.51 -1.12
C LEU A 183 -3.46 25.53 -0.11
N GLY A 184 -2.42 24.71 -0.32
CA GLY A 184 -1.22 24.66 0.51
C GLY A 184 -1.27 23.64 1.65
N TYR A 185 -2.32 22.84 1.75
CA TYR A 185 -2.45 21.84 2.82
C TYR A 185 -1.77 20.50 2.48
N GLU A 186 -1.19 19.87 3.50
CA GLU A 186 -0.63 18.52 3.37
C GLU A 186 -1.73 17.45 3.43
N ILE A 187 -1.69 16.51 2.51
CA ILE A 187 -2.61 15.37 2.47
C ILE A 187 -2.05 14.23 3.33
N ASN A 188 -2.84 13.80 4.32
CA ASN A 188 -2.60 12.59 5.08
C ASN A 188 -3.82 11.67 5.06
N LEU A 189 -3.68 10.46 5.63
CA LEU A 189 -4.76 9.46 5.62
C LEU A 189 -6.05 9.97 6.27
N LEU A 190 -5.97 10.77 7.34
CA LEU A 190 -7.15 11.39 7.95
C LEU A 190 -7.88 12.28 6.94
N VAL A 191 -7.16 13.19 6.28
CA VAL A 191 -7.70 14.09 5.25
C VAL A 191 -8.40 13.29 4.14
N VAL A 192 -7.74 12.26 3.62
CA VAL A 192 -8.31 11.41 2.55
C VAL A 192 -9.59 10.72 3.00
N GLN A 193 -9.62 10.18 4.23
CA GLN A 193 -10.82 9.60 4.81
C GLN A 193 -11.97 10.61 4.93
N LYS A 194 -11.67 11.87 5.32
CA LYS A 194 -12.71 12.91 5.49
C LYS A 194 -13.23 13.45 4.17
N ILE A 195 -12.36 13.66 3.19
CA ILE A 195 -12.78 14.08 1.85
C ILE A 195 -13.62 13.00 1.19
N ALA A 196 -13.21 11.73 1.28
CA ALA A 196 -14.03 10.62 0.77
C ALA A 196 -15.37 10.48 1.51
N TYR A 197 -15.38 10.72 2.82
CA TYR A 197 -16.60 10.76 3.62
C TYR A 197 -17.56 11.84 3.11
N PHE A 198 -17.09 13.07 2.98
CA PHE A 198 -17.93 14.18 2.53
C PHE A 198 -18.41 14.02 1.09
N LEU A 199 -17.58 13.50 0.20
CA LEU A 199 -17.99 13.20 -1.16
C LEU A 199 -19.15 12.18 -1.19
N GLN A 200 -19.10 11.14 -0.35
CA GLN A 200 -20.24 10.23 -0.22
C GLN A 200 -21.45 10.90 0.45
N ARG A 201 -21.22 11.80 1.41
CA ARG A 201 -22.29 12.50 2.14
C ARG A 201 -23.09 13.46 1.26
N VAL A 202 -22.46 14.13 0.31
CA VAL A 202 -23.17 15.00 -0.65
C VAL A 202 -23.97 14.20 -1.70
N GLY A 203 -23.79 12.88 -1.76
CA GLY A 203 -24.64 11.97 -2.54
C GLY A 203 -23.89 11.05 -3.52
N GLU A 204 -22.56 11.12 -3.62
CA GLU A 204 -21.82 10.25 -4.55
C GLU A 204 -21.82 8.79 -4.05
N PRO A 205 -22.23 7.80 -4.87
CA PRO A 205 -22.39 6.41 -4.43
C PRO A 205 -21.05 5.64 -4.38
N LEU A 206 -20.13 6.07 -3.53
CA LEU A 206 -18.78 5.49 -3.40
C LEU A 206 -18.78 4.07 -2.80
N LYS A 207 -19.90 3.62 -2.21
CA LYS A 207 -20.03 2.32 -1.51
C LYS A 207 -18.99 2.14 -0.39
N LEU A 208 -18.57 3.24 0.24
CA LEU A 208 -17.67 3.23 1.39
C LEU A 208 -18.46 2.98 2.67
N ASN A 209 -17.98 2.04 3.49
CA ASN A 209 -18.65 1.64 4.72
C ASN A 209 -18.06 2.42 5.89
N PHE A 210 -18.56 3.62 6.11
CA PHE A 210 -18.09 4.47 7.21
C PHE A 210 -18.66 4.03 8.54
N GLN A 211 -17.77 3.86 9.51
CA GLN A 211 -18.11 3.54 10.89
C GLN A 211 -17.44 4.49 11.87
N LYS A 212 -17.91 4.44 13.13
CA LYS A 212 -17.39 5.24 14.25
C LYS A 212 -15.90 4.89 14.50
N GLY A 213 -14.97 5.72 14.02
CA GLY A 213 -13.53 5.56 14.20
C GLY A 213 -12.92 6.51 15.24
N PHE A 214 -11.67 6.28 15.64
CA PHE A 214 -11.01 7.08 16.70
C PHE A 214 -10.83 8.57 16.32
N TYR A 215 -10.59 8.85 15.04
CA TYR A 215 -10.47 10.22 14.48
C TYR A 215 -11.69 10.60 13.66
N GLY A 216 -12.89 10.17 14.09
CA GLY A 216 -14.15 10.39 13.38
C GLY A 216 -14.48 9.24 12.41
N PRO A 217 -15.40 9.43 11.46
CA PRO A 217 -15.82 8.40 10.51
C PRO A 217 -14.65 7.81 9.73
N TYR A 218 -14.62 6.48 9.62
CA TYR A 218 -13.53 5.77 8.95
C TYR A 218 -14.08 4.62 8.11
N ALA A 219 -13.61 4.50 6.87
CA ALA A 219 -13.94 3.41 5.96
C ALA A 219 -12.70 2.54 5.70
N TYR A 220 -12.70 1.29 6.19
CA TYR A 220 -11.60 0.35 5.91
C TYR A 220 -11.53 -0.03 4.43
N ASN A 221 -12.68 -0.10 3.75
CA ASN A 221 -12.75 -0.42 2.33
C ASN A 221 -12.27 0.72 1.41
N LEU A 222 -11.87 1.88 1.95
CA LEU A 222 -11.13 2.91 1.20
C LEU A 222 -9.66 2.52 0.98
N ILE A 223 -9.06 1.74 1.90
CA ILE A 223 -7.62 1.40 1.84
C ILE A 223 -7.26 0.64 0.55
N PRO A 224 -7.99 -0.39 0.12
CA PRO A 224 -7.73 -1.04 -1.17
C PRO A 224 -7.82 -0.09 -2.36
N VAL A 225 -8.69 0.93 -2.31
CA VAL A 225 -8.80 1.96 -3.38
C VAL A 225 -7.52 2.79 -3.45
N LEU A 226 -7.01 3.25 -2.30
CA LEU A 226 -5.76 4.02 -2.25
C LEU A 226 -4.55 3.18 -2.69
N LYS A 227 -4.50 1.90 -2.29
CA LYS A 227 -3.49 0.95 -2.78
C LYS A 227 -3.56 0.76 -4.29
N ALA A 228 -4.76 0.63 -4.86
CA ALA A 228 -4.94 0.53 -6.31
C ALA A 228 -4.53 1.81 -7.06
N LEU A 229 -4.63 2.99 -6.45
CA LEU A 229 -4.20 4.26 -7.03
C LEU A 229 -2.69 4.51 -6.92
N LYS A 230 -2.01 3.85 -5.99
CA LYS A 230 -0.57 4.00 -5.71
C LYS A 230 0.33 3.86 -6.95
N PRO A 231 0.16 2.86 -7.83
CA PRO A 231 1.12 2.66 -8.93
C PRO A 231 1.23 3.85 -9.90
N LYS A 232 0.20 4.69 -10.01
CA LYS A 232 0.16 5.79 -10.98
C LYS A 232 -0.08 7.16 -10.34
N TYR A 233 -1.00 7.26 -9.39
CA TYR A 233 -1.54 8.54 -8.93
C TYR A 233 -1.07 8.94 -7.53
N LEU A 234 -0.67 8.00 -6.67
CA LEU A 234 -0.37 8.26 -5.25
C LEU A 234 0.99 7.69 -4.82
N SER A 235 1.62 8.31 -3.83
CA SER A 235 2.79 7.77 -3.15
C SER A 235 2.63 7.87 -1.63
N PHE A 236 2.91 6.77 -0.93
CA PHE A 236 2.85 6.67 0.53
C PHE A 236 3.66 5.46 1.00
N THR A 237 4.14 5.50 2.25
CA THR A 237 4.99 4.47 2.83
C THR A 237 4.26 3.13 3.00
N SER A 238 3.23 3.09 3.85
CA SER A 238 2.36 1.92 4.05
C SER A 238 0.99 2.35 4.58
N LEU A 239 -0.05 1.56 4.28
CA LEU A 239 -1.42 1.73 4.78
C LEU A 239 -1.94 0.55 5.63
N ASP A 240 -1.12 -0.47 5.87
CA ASP A 240 -1.56 -1.66 6.62
C ASP A 240 -1.59 -1.43 8.15
N ASP A 241 -0.69 -0.59 8.65
CA ASP A 241 -0.62 -0.13 10.06
C ASP A 241 -0.48 1.41 10.13
N SER A 242 -1.09 2.11 9.18
CA SER A 242 -0.92 3.56 9.04
C SER A 242 -1.54 4.35 10.17
N LYS A 243 -0.80 5.38 10.61
CA LYS A 243 -1.32 6.42 11.49
C LYS A 243 -2.22 7.36 10.67
N PRO A 244 -3.17 8.08 11.29
CA PRO A 244 -3.94 9.12 10.60
C PRO A 244 -3.06 10.18 9.93
N SER A 245 -1.86 10.42 10.47
CA SER A 245 -0.87 11.36 9.97
C SER A 245 0.00 10.80 8.84
N THR A 246 -0.22 9.56 8.37
CA THR A 246 0.53 9.01 7.24
C THR A 246 0.31 9.88 6.01
N ILE A 247 1.40 10.47 5.50
CA ILE A 247 1.39 11.37 4.34
C ILE A 247 1.07 10.59 3.07
N ILE A 248 0.17 11.14 2.25
CA ILE A 248 -0.20 10.62 0.93
C ILE A 248 0.10 11.71 -0.10
N ARG A 249 1.09 11.47 -0.96
CA ARG A 249 1.51 12.43 -1.99
C ARG A 249 0.83 12.11 -3.32
N LEU A 250 0.31 13.13 -3.99
CA LEU A 250 -0.21 13.01 -5.35
C LEU A 250 0.94 13.06 -6.36
N ASN A 251 0.91 12.19 -7.37
CA ASN A 251 1.82 12.26 -8.51
C ASN A 251 1.40 13.40 -9.45
N GLN A 252 2.16 14.50 -9.43
CA GLN A 252 1.80 15.72 -10.17
C GLN A 252 1.82 15.53 -11.69
N ASN A 253 2.67 14.64 -12.19
CA ASN A 253 2.86 14.41 -13.64
C ASN A 253 1.63 13.84 -14.33
N VAL A 254 0.63 13.38 -13.57
CA VAL A 254 -0.59 12.75 -14.09
C VAL A 254 -1.86 13.46 -13.63
N MET A 255 -1.76 14.63 -12.98
CA MET A 255 -2.95 15.37 -12.51
C MET A 255 -3.74 16.01 -13.65
N ASP A 256 -3.07 16.43 -14.73
CA ASP A 256 -3.75 16.97 -15.92
C ASP A 256 -4.70 15.94 -16.57
N GLU A 257 -4.33 14.65 -16.53
CA GLU A 257 -5.20 13.55 -16.96
C GLU A 257 -6.45 13.43 -16.07
N VAL A 258 -6.31 13.62 -14.76
CA VAL A 258 -7.43 13.61 -13.81
C VAL A 258 -8.37 14.77 -14.09
N GLU A 259 -7.83 15.98 -14.31
CA GLU A 259 -8.64 17.16 -14.65
C GLU A 259 -9.36 16.98 -16.00
N SER A 260 -8.68 16.45 -17.02
CA SER A 260 -9.28 16.13 -18.32
C SER A 260 -10.43 15.14 -18.18
N TYR A 261 -10.25 14.08 -17.38
CA TYR A 261 -11.31 13.10 -17.09
C TYR A 261 -12.51 13.76 -16.39
N VAL A 262 -12.25 14.60 -15.38
CA VAL A 262 -13.31 15.34 -14.67
C VAL A 262 -14.13 16.19 -15.64
N ASN A 263 -13.47 16.87 -16.56
CA ASN A 263 -14.12 17.77 -17.50
C ASN A 263 -14.91 17.03 -18.59
N THR A 264 -14.41 15.90 -19.08
CA THR A 264 -14.96 15.21 -20.25
C THR A 264 -15.84 13.99 -19.93
N ASN A 265 -15.64 13.33 -18.79
CA ASN A 265 -16.30 12.06 -18.48
C ASN A 265 -17.31 12.12 -17.32
N LEU A 266 -17.22 13.11 -16.41
CA LEU A 266 -18.17 13.21 -15.31
C LEU A 266 -19.49 13.84 -15.75
N THR A 267 -20.58 13.34 -15.16
CA THR A 267 -21.91 13.92 -15.33
C THR A 267 -22.01 15.29 -14.64
N SER A 268 -23.01 16.09 -15.01
CA SER A 268 -23.27 17.38 -14.35
C SER A 268 -23.51 17.23 -12.84
N LEU A 269 -24.23 16.18 -12.42
CA LEU A 269 -24.46 15.89 -11.00
C LEU A 269 -23.16 15.56 -10.27
N GLN A 270 -22.25 14.79 -10.89
CA GLN A 270 -20.95 14.48 -10.29
C GLN A 270 -20.08 15.75 -10.15
N LYS A 271 -20.08 16.63 -11.16
CA LYS A 271 -19.40 17.93 -11.07
C LYS A 271 -20.00 18.80 -9.96
N GLU A 272 -21.32 18.82 -9.83
CA GLU A 272 -22.01 19.51 -8.73
C GLU A 272 -21.64 18.92 -7.36
N ASN A 273 -21.51 17.60 -7.24
CA ASN A 273 -21.06 16.93 -6.01
C ASN A 273 -19.62 17.33 -5.63
N LEU A 274 -18.73 17.52 -6.61
CA LEU A 274 -17.38 18.04 -6.36
C LEU A 274 -17.43 19.44 -5.76
N GLU A 275 -18.18 20.36 -6.38
CA GLU A 275 -18.33 21.74 -5.91
C GLU A 275 -18.99 21.81 -4.52
N LYS A 276 -20.03 21.01 -4.29
CA LYS A 276 -20.66 20.88 -2.96
C LYS A 276 -19.67 20.40 -1.92
N THR A 277 -18.82 19.43 -2.26
CA THR A 277 -17.79 18.92 -1.33
C THR A 277 -16.76 19.99 -1.01
N ILE A 278 -16.28 20.74 -2.01
CA ILE A 278 -15.34 21.85 -1.82
C ILE A 278 -15.96 22.94 -0.93
N SER A 279 -17.19 23.36 -1.24
CA SER A 279 -17.91 24.38 -0.47
C SER A 279 -18.21 23.94 0.97
N LEU A 280 -18.50 22.65 1.18
CA LEU A 280 -18.75 22.09 2.50
C LEU A 280 -17.51 22.14 3.41
N ILE A 281 -16.32 21.87 2.87
CA ILE A 281 -15.08 21.86 3.67
C ILE A 281 -14.38 23.22 3.75
N GLN A 282 -14.88 24.22 3.03
CA GLN A 282 -14.31 25.57 3.01
C GLN A 282 -14.24 26.15 4.43
N ASP A 283 -13.09 26.72 4.79
CA ASP A 283 -12.73 27.24 6.11
C ASP A 283 -12.54 26.15 7.21
N PHE A 284 -12.63 24.87 6.84
CA PHE A 284 -12.43 23.71 7.71
C PHE A 284 -11.37 22.74 7.17
N GLU A 285 -10.50 23.21 6.28
CA GLU A 285 -9.60 22.34 5.52
C GLU A 285 -8.56 21.67 6.42
N THR A 286 -8.16 22.28 7.54
CA THR A 286 -7.18 21.66 8.45
C THR A 286 -7.62 20.27 8.93
N PRO A 287 -6.68 19.35 9.27
CA PRO A 287 -7.04 18.04 9.83
C PRO A 287 -7.99 18.12 11.04
N PHE A 288 -7.84 19.16 11.86
CA PHE A 288 -8.75 19.45 12.97
C PHE A 288 -10.16 19.80 12.48
N GLY A 289 -10.28 20.72 11.52
CA GLY A 289 -11.56 21.16 10.97
C GLY A 289 -12.33 20.04 10.27
N LEU A 290 -11.64 19.25 9.45
CA LEU A 290 -12.21 18.08 8.78
C LEU A 290 -12.64 17.01 9.79
N GLU A 291 -11.85 16.76 10.83
CA GLU A 291 -12.23 15.82 11.89
C GLU A 291 -13.49 16.30 12.62
N LEU A 292 -13.55 17.58 12.97
CA LEU A 292 -14.68 18.21 13.66
C LEU A 292 -15.96 18.10 12.85
N LEU A 293 -15.96 18.56 11.60
CA LEU A 293 -17.13 18.49 10.70
C LEU A 293 -17.61 17.04 10.56
N ALA A 294 -16.70 16.11 10.29
CA ALA A 294 -17.09 14.73 10.01
C ALA A 294 -17.60 14.03 11.28
N THR A 295 -17.07 14.38 12.45
CA THR A 295 -17.53 13.86 13.74
C THR A 295 -18.97 14.30 14.01
N ILE A 296 -19.28 15.59 13.82
CA ILE A 296 -20.62 16.14 14.08
C ILE A 296 -21.63 15.60 13.06
N ASP A 297 -21.30 15.60 11.76
CA ASP A 297 -22.18 15.05 10.73
C ASP A 297 -22.52 13.58 11.00
N PHE A 298 -21.54 12.79 11.43
CA PHE A 298 -21.78 11.37 11.74
C PHE A 298 -22.69 11.18 12.95
N ILE A 299 -22.59 12.04 13.97
CA ILE A 299 -23.53 12.04 15.10
C ILE A 299 -24.95 12.34 14.61
N PHE A 300 -25.12 13.34 13.74
CA PHE A 300 -26.43 13.70 13.19
C PHE A 300 -27.10 12.56 12.43
N ILE A 301 -26.32 11.76 11.70
CA ILE A 301 -26.83 10.60 10.94
C ILE A 301 -27.25 9.46 11.87
N GLN A 302 -26.44 9.15 12.91
CA GLN A 302 -26.66 7.96 13.74
C GLN A 302 -27.77 8.17 14.78
N GLU A 303 -27.86 9.35 15.37
CA GLU A 303 -28.65 9.58 16.60
C GLU A 303 -29.95 10.36 16.37
N LYS A 304 -30.43 10.43 15.11
CA LYS A 304 -31.56 11.26 14.64
C LYS A 304 -31.36 12.72 15.03
N PHE A 305 -30.82 13.50 14.09
CA PHE A 305 -30.50 14.92 14.21
C PHE A 305 -31.19 15.68 15.36
N LYS A 306 -30.38 16.23 16.28
CA LYS A 306 -30.79 17.22 17.27
C LYS A 306 -29.89 18.43 17.18
N SER A 307 -30.47 19.61 17.04
CA SER A 307 -29.73 20.87 16.81
C SER A 307 -29.05 21.46 18.06
N ASN A 308 -29.23 20.84 19.23
CA ASN A 308 -28.70 21.34 20.50
C ASN A 308 -27.19 21.08 20.63
N SER A 309 -26.40 22.14 20.78
CA SER A 309 -24.94 22.08 20.88
C SER A 309 -24.44 21.34 22.14
N ASP A 310 -25.12 21.47 23.28
CA ASP A 310 -24.75 20.77 24.52
C ASP A 310 -24.97 19.27 24.39
N TRP A 311 -26.05 18.89 23.68
CA TRP A 311 -26.29 17.50 23.35
C TRP A 311 -25.20 16.94 22.42
N ILE A 312 -24.79 17.69 21.38
CA ILE A 312 -23.68 17.29 20.50
C ILE A 312 -22.39 17.11 21.32
N LEU A 313 -22.10 18.02 22.26
CA LEU A 313 -20.93 17.93 23.12
C LEU A 313 -20.97 16.66 24.01
N SER A 314 -22.14 16.30 24.53
CA SER A 314 -22.36 15.03 25.25
C SER A 314 -22.06 13.83 24.35
N GLU A 315 -22.56 13.80 23.12
CA GLU A 315 -22.29 12.69 22.19
C GLU A 315 -20.83 12.60 21.76
N ILE A 316 -20.16 13.73 21.54
CA ILE A 316 -18.72 13.80 21.29
C ILE A 316 -17.95 13.23 22.49
N SER A 317 -18.38 13.54 23.71
CA SER A 317 -17.75 13.06 24.95
C SER A 317 -17.86 11.54 25.09
N LYS A 318 -18.98 10.94 24.68
CA LYS A 318 -19.17 9.49 24.60
C LYS A 318 -18.35 8.83 23.49
N TRP A 319 -17.83 9.59 22.52
CA TRP A 319 -17.03 9.04 21.44
C TRP A 319 -15.60 8.72 21.90
N THR A 320 -14.88 9.71 22.44
CA THR A 320 -13.57 9.53 23.07
C THR A 320 -13.27 10.68 24.02
N ASN A 321 -12.54 10.42 25.12
CA ASN A 321 -12.04 11.49 26.01
C ASN A 321 -11.18 12.53 25.28
N ARG A 322 -10.40 12.12 24.27
CA ARG A 322 -9.59 13.03 23.44
C ARG A 322 -10.46 14.07 22.74
N LYS A 323 -11.54 13.63 22.08
CA LYS A 323 -12.46 14.52 21.36
C LYS A 323 -13.16 15.50 22.32
N ALA A 324 -13.58 15.02 23.49
CA ALA A 324 -14.19 15.84 24.54
C ALA A 324 -13.28 17.02 24.93
N ASN A 325 -11.98 16.74 25.09
CA ASN A 325 -11.01 17.77 25.46
C ASN A 325 -10.64 18.70 24.30
N LEU A 326 -10.62 18.17 23.08
CA LEU A 326 -10.17 18.86 21.87
C LEU A 326 -11.23 19.82 21.30
N PHE A 327 -12.50 19.40 21.23
CA PHE A 327 -13.57 20.20 20.66
C PHE A 327 -14.24 21.06 21.72
N LYS A 328 -14.45 22.33 21.40
CA LYS A 328 -15.04 23.33 22.31
C LYS A 328 -16.41 23.72 21.77
N SER A 329 -17.28 24.24 22.63
CA SER A 329 -18.66 24.59 22.24
C SER A 329 -18.71 25.55 21.05
N TYR A 330 -17.82 26.55 20.99
CA TYR A 330 -17.75 27.47 19.85
C TYR A 330 -17.33 26.77 18.54
N HIS A 331 -16.40 25.82 18.59
CA HIS A 331 -16.04 25.00 17.43
C HIS A 331 -17.24 24.22 16.91
N ILE A 332 -17.99 23.59 17.82
CA ILE A 332 -19.17 22.78 17.49
C ILE A 332 -20.25 23.64 16.84
N GLN A 333 -20.47 24.86 17.34
CA GLN A 333 -21.46 25.77 16.79
C GLN A 333 -21.16 26.14 15.33
N VAL A 334 -19.94 26.60 15.04
CA VAL A 334 -19.54 27.00 13.68
C VAL A 334 -19.60 25.80 12.72
N ALA A 335 -19.14 24.62 13.17
CA ALA A 335 -19.20 23.40 12.38
C ALA A 335 -20.64 22.95 12.08
N LYS A 336 -21.54 23.03 13.07
CA LYS A 336 -22.96 22.75 12.89
C LYS A 336 -23.60 23.68 11.86
N GLU A 337 -23.34 24.98 11.94
CA GLU A 337 -23.86 25.96 10.97
C GLU A 337 -23.39 25.66 9.55
N ARG A 338 -22.11 25.31 9.36
CA ARG A 338 -21.58 24.87 8.06
C ARG A 338 -22.32 23.62 7.55
N LEU A 339 -22.48 22.60 8.39
CA LEU A 339 -23.15 21.36 8.02
C LEU A 339 -24.61 21.58 7.61
N LEU A 340 -25.36 22.38 8.37
CA LEU A 340 -26.77 22.69 8.07
C LEU A 340 -26.96 23.52 6.81
N LYS A 341 -25.96 24.31 6.41
CA LYS A 341 -25.96 25.04 5.14
C LYS A 341 -25.67 24.12 3.95
N SER A 342 -24.92 23.04 4.15
CA SER A 342 -24.36 22.22 3.08
C SER A 342 -25.03 20.85 2.92
N LEU A 343 -25.70 20.33 3.94
CA LEU A 343 -26.29 18.98 3.97
C LEU A 343 -27.69 18.99 4.57
N SER A 344 -28.54 18.09 4.08
CA SER A 344 -29.88 17.85 4.61
C SER A 344 -29.89 16.65 5.57
N TYR A 345 -30.66 16.75 6.65
CA TYR A 345 -30.75 15.74 7.73
C TYR A 345 -32.19 15.25 7.98
N ASN A 346 -33.08 15.39 6.99
CA ASN A 346 -34.48 14.96 7.07
C ASN A 346 -34.65 13.45 6.91
#